data_AF-G0J2E7-F1
#
_entry.id   AF-G0J2E7-F1
#
_cell.length_a   1.000
_cell.length_b   1.000
_cell.length_c   1.000
_cell.angle_alpha   90.00
_cell.angle_beta   90.00
_cell.angle_gamma   90.00
#
_symmetry.space_group_name_H-M   'P 1'
#
loop_
_entity.id
_entity.type
_entity.pdbx_description
1 polymer ?
#
loop_
_entity_poly.entity_id
_entity_poly.type
_entity_poly.pdbx_seq_one_letter_code
_entity_poly.pdbx_strand_id
1 'polypeptide(L)'
;MELKRIDNIWHFFATQNQLFLKKEIDTRVLYVFKKNKIKLLHSFNPNFTAHSNLSIGPENFEMAVETYAASQKRFGLPAPVNLQQRIFFPKELLALSSRFSFVVEKDRFKNLRVTLEPFIPKTIKDTSSPINLICETLWSFRYFSNTIKN
;
A
#
# COMPACT_ATOMS: atom_id res chain seq x y z
N MET A 1 5.43 2.46 -21.76
CA MET A 1 4.71 1.17 -21.66
C MET A 1 4.24 0.88 -20.24
N GLU A 2 5.06 1.13 -19.21
CA GLU A 2 4.73 0.91 -17.80
C GLU A 2 3.51 1.71 -17.28
N LEU A 3 3.40 3.00 -17.62
CA LEU A 3 2.30 3.86 -17.15
C LEU A 3 0.92 3.33 -17.59
N LYS A 4 0.77 3.01 -18.88
CA LYS A 4 -0.46 2.42 -19.42
C LYS A 4 -0.81 1.10 -18.73
N ARG A 5 0.20 0.30 -18.40
CA ARG A 5 0.01 -0.97 -17.68
C ARG A 5 -0.52 -0.73 -16.25
N ILE A 6 0.08 0.22 -15.52
CA ILE A 6 -0.38 0.63 -14.18
C ILE A 6 -1.80 1.18 -14.25
N ASP A 7 -2.08 2.05 -15.21
CA ASP A 7 -3.41 2.60 -15.48
C ASP A 7 -4.44 1.48 -15.69
N ASN A 8 -4.16 0.54 -16.60
CA ASN A 8 -5.04 -0.58 -16.90
C ASN A 8 -5.35 -1.44 -15.67
N ILE A 9 -4.34 -1.70 -14.83
CA ILE A 9 -4.51 -2.48 -13.60
C ILE A 9 -5.48 -1.76 -12.63
N TRP A 10 -5.30 -0.45 -12.41
CA TRP A 10 -6.18 0.28 -11.51
C TRP A 10 -7.60 0.42 -12.04
N HIS A 11 -7.77 0.70 -13.34
CA HIS A 11 -9.11 0.74 -13.96
C HIS A 11 -9.79 -0.63 -13.90
N PHE A 12 -9.03 -1.72 -14.12
CA PHE A 12 -9.54 -3.07 -13.96
C PHE A 12 -10.08 -3.30 -12.54
N PHE A 13 -9.33 -2.91 -11.50
CA PHE A 13 -9.78 -3.03 -10.12
C PHE A 13 -11.03 -2.19 -9.83
N ALA A 14 -11.09 -0.96 -10.36
CA ALA A 14 -12.24 -0.09 -10.24
C ALA A 14 -13.51 -0.76 -10.79
N THR A 15 -13.43 -1.26 -12.01
CA THR A 15 -14.55 -1.91 -12.71
C THR A 15 -14.98 -3.20 -12.01
N GLN A 16 -14.05 -4.11 -11.71
CA GLN A 16 -14.38 -5.41 -11.13
C GLN A 16 -14.95 -5.33 -9.71
N ASN A 17 -14.60 -4.28 -8.95
CA ASN A 17 -15.05 -4.12 -7.57
C ASN A 17 -16.14 -3.06 -7.43
N GLN A 18 -16.61 -2.48 -8.54
CA GLN A 18 -17.56 -1.37 -8.56
C GLN A 18 -17.12 -0.22 -7.64
N LEU A 19 -15.82 0.08 -7.64
CA LEU A 19 -15.22 1.14 -6.83
C LEU A 19 -14.97 2.37 -7.68
N PHE A 20 -15.24 3.54 -7.11
CA PHE A 20 -14.83 4.80 -7.72
C PHE A 20 -13.31 4.95 -7.65
N LEU A 21 -12.69 5.16 -8.80
CA LEU A 21 -11.27 5.47 -8.94
C LEU A 21 -11.10 6.96 -9.23
N LYS A 22 -10.49 7.68 -8.30
CA LYS A 22 -10.04 9.05 -8.55
C LYS A 22 -8.59 9.00 -9.04
N LYS A 23 -8.33 9.57 -10.21
CA LYS A 23 -6.99 9.74 -10.77
C LYS A 23 -6.66 11.23 -10.83
N GLU A 24 -5.49 11.60 -10.34
CA GLU A 24 -4.94 12.96 -10.42
C GLU A 24 -3.54 12.88 -11.02
N ILE A 25 -3.23 13.81 -11.92
CA ILE A 25 -1.92 13.92 -12.57
C ILE A 25 -1.46 15.36 -12.39
N ASP A 26 -0.38 15.52 -11.65
CA ASP A 26 0.38 16.77 -11.55
C ASP A 26 1.88 16.42 -11.67
N THR A 27 2.72 16.83 -10.72
CA THR A 27 4.12 16.37 -10.61
C THR A 27 4.24 14.87 -10.31
N ARG A 28 3.19 14.28 -9.72
CA ARG A 28 3.05 12.86 -9.45
C ARG A 28 1.72 12.37 -10.02
N VAL A 29 1.66 11.09 -10.33
CA VAL A 29 0.40 10.41 -10.63
C VAL A 29 -0.14 9.84 -9.33
N LEU A 30 -1.40 10.12 -9.01
CA LEU A 30 -2.09 9.61 -7.84
C LEU A 30 -3.34 8.82 -8.25
N TYR A 31 -3.48 7.62 -7.69
CA TYR A 31 -4.70 6.81 -7.78
C TYR A 31 -5.27 6.66 -6.38
N VAL A 32 -6.56 6.98 -6.22
CA VAL A 32 -7.26 6.92 -4.94
C VAL A 32 -8.52 6.08 -5.09
N PHE A 33 -8.63 5.07 -4.23
CA PHE A 33 -9.87 4.32 -3.99
C PHE A 33 -10.36 4.57 -2.57
N LYS A 34 -11.67 4.41 -2.36
CA LYS A 34 -12.29 4.41 -1.04
C LYS A 34 -13.22 3.21 -0.91
N LYS A 35 -13.09 2.47 0.19
CA LYS A 35 -13.97 1.35 0.53
C LYS A 35 -14.04 1.22 2.05
N ASN A 36 -15.24 1.10 2.63
CA ASN A 36 -15.44 0.89 4.08
C ASN A 36 -14.69 1.91 4.97
N LYS A 37 -14.69 3.20 4.61
CA LYS A 37 -13.93 4.28 5.28
C LYS A 37 -12.40 4.12 5.25
N ILE A 38 -11.89 3.12 4.52
CA ILE A 38 -10.47 2.94 4.23
C ILE A 38 -10.17 3.53 2.86
N LYS A 39 -9.10 4.34 2.81
CA LYS A 39 -8.55 4.95 1.62
C LYS A 39 -7.31 4.18 1.19
N LEU A 40 -7.27 3.79 -0.08
CA LEU A 40 -6.10 3.24 -0.74
C LEU A 40 -5.56 4.31 -1.68
N LEU A 41 -4.29 4.69 -1.51
CA LEU A 41 -3.63 5.71 -2.30
C LEU A 41 -2.33 5.14 -2.87
N HIS A 42 -2.21 5.17 -4.19
CA HIS A 42 -0.97 4.84 -4.90
C HIS A 42 -0.40 6.11 -5.53
N SER A 43 0.86 6.44 -5.25
CA SER A 43 1.50 7.63 -5.84
C SER A 43 2.90 7.34 -6.36
N PHE A 44 3.23 7.88 -7.52
CA PHE A 44 4.57 7.77 -8.11
C PHE A 44 4.91 8.95 -9.01
N ASN A 45 6.20 9.15 -9.25
CA ASN A 45 6.68 10.08 -10.26
C ASN A 45 6.55 9.44 -11.66
N PRO A 46 5.85 10.05 -12.62
CA PRO A 46 5.68 9.47 -13.97
C PRO A 46 7.01 9.25 -14.71
N ASN A 47 8.05 10.03 -14.39
CA ASN A 47 9.39 9.90 -14.96
C ASN A 47 10.23 8.82 -14.24
N PHE A 48 9.86 8.43 -13.02
CA PHE A 48 10.59 7.45 -12.22
C PHE A 48 9.64 6.59 -11.38
N THR A 49 9.08 5.56 -12.02
CA THR A 49 8.09 4.65 -11.42
C THR A 49 8.63 3.83 -10.24
N ALA A 50 9.95 3.73 -10.11
CA ALA A 50 10.57 3.05 -8.97
C ALA A 50 10.37 3.79 -7.63
N HIS A 51 10.15 5.11 -7.65
CA HIS A 51 9.76 5.88 -6.45
C HIS A 51 8.24 5.89 -6.30
N SER A 52 7.67 4.68 -6.25
CA SER A 52 6.25 4.47 -6.07
C SER A 52 5.93 4.02 -4.66
N ASN A 53 4.89 4.62 -4.07
CA ASN A 53 4.39 4.22 -2.77
C ASN A 53 2.90 3.85 -2.84
N LEU A 54 2.51 2.97 -1.93
CA LEU A 54 1.12 2.62 -1.69
C LEU A 54 0.80 2.81 -0.22
N SER A 55 -0.13 3.71 0.08
CA SER A 55 -0.64 3.98 1.42
C SER A 55 -2.06 3.44 1.56
N ILE A 56 -2.32 2.74 2.67
CA ILE A 56 -3.64 2.20 3.04
C ILE A 56 -3.95 2.62 4.47
N GLY A 57 -5.09 3.26 4.70
CA GLY A 57 -5.51 3.63 6.04
C GLY A 57 -6.85 4.36 6.04
N PRO A 58 -7.39 4.73 7.21
CA PRO A 58 -8.63 5.47 7.29
C PRO A 58 -8.59 6.79 6.53
N GLU A 59 -9.74 7.19 5.97
CA GLU A 59 -9.84 8.45 5.23
C GLU A 59 -9.50 9.67 6.09
N ASN A 60 -9.85 9.62 7.38
CA ASN A 60 -9.63 10.68 8.36
C ASN A 60 -8.39 10.40 9.23
N PHE A 61 -7.40 9.68 8.71
CA PHE A 61 -6.16 9.45 9.43
C PHE A 61 -5.45 10.78 9.72
N GLU A 62 -5.19 11.04 10.99
CA GLU A 62 -4.53 12.27 11.42
C GLU A 62 -3.00 12.14 11.47
N MET A 63 -2.32 13.12 12.06
CA MET A 63 -0.87 13.08 12.25
C MET A 63 -0.46 11.83 13.06
N ALA A 64 0.51 11.09 12.53
CA ALA A 64 1.05 9.91 13.18
C ALA A 64 1.73 10.29 14.50
N VAL A 65 1.46 9.52 15.55
CA VAL A 65 2.08 9.63 16.88
C VAL A 65 3.00 8.46 17.20
N GLU A 66 2.78 7.30 16.58
CA GLU A 66 3.68 6.14 16.63
C GLU A 66 3.99 5.64 15.22
N THR A 67 5.20 5.13 15.03
CA THR A 67 5.69 4.65 13.74
C THR A 67 6.51 3.38 13.92
N TYR A 68 6.15 2.34 13.18
CA TYR A 68 6.83 1.05 13.14
C TYR A 68 7.30 0.80 11.70
N ALA A 69 8.60 0.58 11.48
CA ALA A 69 9.15 0.40 10.14
C ALA A 69 9.81 -0.98 10.01
N ALA A 70 9.63 -1.62 8.84
CA ALA A 70 10.33 -2.84 8.46
C ALA A 70 10.81 -2.69 7.02
N SER A 71 12.12 -2.86 6.80
CA SER A 71 12.73 -2.72 5.48
C SER A 71 13.11 -4.08 4.91
N GLN A 72 13.05 -4.20 3.58
CA GLN A 72 13.62 -5.36 2.89
C GLN A 72 15.15 -5.38 3.09
N LYS A 73 15.69 -6.51 3.56
CA LYS A 73 17.14 -6.69 3.72
C LYS A 73 17.77 -6.74 2.32
N ARG A 74 18.49 -5.69 1.91
CA ARG A 74 19.27 -5.68 0.66
C ARG A 74 20.66 -6.23 0.96
N PHE A 75 21.14 -7.19 0.17
CA PHE A 75 22.50 -7.72 0.31
C PHE A 75 23.53 -6.58 0.19
N GLY A 76 24.46 -6.50 1.15
CA GLY A 76 25.58 -5.55 1.13
C GLY A 76 25.32 -4.17 1.73
N LEU A 77 24.09 -3.84 2.15
CA LEU A 77 23.80 -2.58 2.84
C LEU A 77 23.08 -2.85 4.17
N PRO A 78 23.56 -2.29 5.30
CA PRO A 78 22.78 -2.34 6.53
C PRO A 78 21.48 -1.59 6.27
N ALA A 79 20.35 -2.28 6.47
CA ALA A 79 19.07 -1.61 6.57
C ALA A 79 19.20 -0.51 7.64
N PRO A 80 18.71 0.72 7.41
CA PRO A 80 18.57 1.70 8.47
C PRO A 80 17.47 1.21 9.41
N VAL A 81 17.81 0.23 10.24
CA VAL A 81 16.96 -0.29 11.29
C VAL A 81 17.06 0.73 12.39
N ASN A 82 16.07 1.62 12.47
CA ASN A 82 15.87 2.38 13.69
C ASN A 82 15.64 1.34 14.80
N LEU A 83 16.58 1.29 15.75
CA LEU A 83 16.80 0.28 16.79
C LEU A 83 15.70 0.21 17.87
N GLN A 84 14.45 0.49 17.49
CA GLN A 84 13.28 0.18 18.28
C GLN A 84 12.58 -1.01 17.64
N GLN A 85 13.22 -2.18 17.70
CA GLN A 85 12.57 -3.49 17.60
C GLN A 85 11.66 -3.72 18.83
N ARG A 86 10.81 -2.75 19.16
CA ARG A 86 9.54 -3.03 19.83
C ARG A 86 8.77 -3.92 18.87
N ILE A 87 8.41 -5.11 19.34
CA ILE A 87 7.52 -6.10 18.72
C ILE A 87 6.75 -5.49 17.54
N PHE A 88 7.18 -5.79 16.31
CA PHE A 88 6.52 -5.28 15.13
C PHE A 88 5.05 -5.70 15.15
N PHE A 89 4.15 -4.73 15.03
CA PHE A 89 2.71 -4.93 15.15
C PHE A 89 1.99 -4.39 13.91
N PRO A 90 1.09 -5.16 13.28
CA PRO A 90 0.84 -6.60 13.48
C PRO A 90 1.93 -7.49 12.86
N LYS A 91 2.19 -8.66 13.45
CA LYS A 91 3.27 -9.57 13.02
C LYS A 91 3.00 -10.17 11.64
N GLU A 92 1.74 -10.33 11.27
CA GLU A 92 1.29 -10.88 10.00
C GLU A 92 1.79 -10.04 8.81
N LEU A 93 1.89 -8.71 9.00
CA LEU A 93 2.39 -7.82 7.96
C LEU A 93 3.89 -7.99 7.70
N LEU A 94 4.65 -8.64 8.59
CA LEU A 94 6.07 -8.95 8.34
C LEU A 94 6.26 -9.84 7.10
N ALA A 95 5.25 -10.60 6.67
CA ALA A 95 5.32 -11.34 5.42
C ALA A 95 5.61 -10.43 4.21
N LEU A 96 5.21 -9.15 4.27
CA LEU A 96 5.45 -8.14 3.25
C LEU A 96 6.93 -7.70 3.18
N SER A 97 7.71 -7.86 4.25
CA SER A 97 9.11 -7.41 4.31
C SER A 97 10.03 -8.15 3.31
N SER A 98 9.58 -9.30 2.82
CA SER A 98 10.26 -10.06 1.77
C SER A 98 10.31 -9.30 0.43
N ARG A 99 9.32 -8.44 0.17
CA ARG A 99 9.11 -7.76 -1.12
C ARG A 99 9.13 -6.23 -1.01
N PHE A 100 8.76 -5.69 0.13
CA PHE A 100 8.56 -4.25 0.35
C PHE A 100 9.35 -3.79 1.56
N SER A 101 9.85 -2.56 1.51
CA SER A 101 10.04 -1.80 2.74
C SER A 101 8.70 -1.15 3.08
N PHE A 102 8.33 -1.13 4.35
CA PHE A 102 7.06 -0.59 4.76
C PHE A 102 7.07 0.02 6.14
N VAL A 103 6.11 0.90 6.35
CA VAL A 103 5.90 1.63 7.59
C VAL A 103 4.44 1.47 8.01
N VAL A 104 4.22 1.19 9.29
CA VAL A 104 2.92 1.19 9.95
C VAL A 104 2.91 2.39 10.91
N GLU A 105 2.02 3.32 10.66
CA GLU A 105 1.82 4.51 11.47
C GLU A 105 0.52 4.39 12.25
N LYS A 106 0.50 4.95 13.46
CA LYS A 106 -0.70 5.04 14.29
C LYS A 106 -0.96 6.49 14.64
N ASP A 107 -2.20 6.95 14.50
CA ASP A 107 -2.60 8.30 14.89
C ASP A 107 -3.05 8.37 16.36
N ARG A 108 -3.35 9.58 16.86
CA ARG A 108 -3.83 9.80 18.24
C ARG A 108 -5.16 9.10 18.55
N PHE A 109 -5.94 8.75 17.53
CA PHE A 109 -7.21 8.02 17.65
C PHE A 109 -7.05 6.51 17.52
N LYS A 110 -5.80 6.01 17.50
CA LYS A 110 -5.45 4.60 17.35
C LYS A 110 -5.83 4.01 15.99
N ASN A 111 -6.09 4.84 14.99
CA ASN A 111 -6.18 4.39 13.61
C ASN A 111 -4.80 3.99 13.12
N LEU A 112 -4.75 3.05 12.16
CA LEU A 112 -3.50 2.56 11.58
C LEU A 112 -3.43 2.94 10.10
N ARG A 113 -2.25 3.30 9.62
CA ARG A 113 -1.94 3.51 8.22
C ARG A 113 -0.70 2.70 7.85
N VAL A 114 -0.75 2.00 6.72
CA VAL A 114 0.37 1.22 6.21
C VAL A 114 0.83 1.82 4.90
N THR A 115 2.13 2.07 4.77
CA THR A 115 2.75 2.56 3.54
C THR A 115 3.79 1.56 3.05
N LEU A 116 3.67 1.10 1.81
CA LEU A 116 4.60 0.19 1.14
C LEU A 116 5.47 0.94 0.12
N GLU A 117 6.76 0.64 0.07
CA GLU A 117 7.72 1.19 -0.89
C GLU A 117 8.86 0.19 -1.22
N PRO A 118 9.23 0.01 -2.50
CA PRO A 118 8.52 0.50 -3.69
C PRO A 118 7.27 -0.36 -4.00
N PHE A 119 6.16 0.26 -4.39
CA PHE A 119 4.97 -0.45 -4.84
C PHE A 119 4.72 -0.21 -6.32
N ILE A 120 5.15 -1.14 -7.17
CA ILE A 120 4.92 -1.06 -8.63
C ILE A 120 3.92 -2.14 -9.00
N PRO A 121 2.65 -1.80 -9.30
CA PRO A 121 1.70 -2.76 -9.84
C PRO A 121 2.33 -3.44 -11.04
N LYS A 122 2.31 -4.78 -11.12
CA LYS A 122 2.86 -5.57 -12.24
C LYS A 122 1.80 -6.46 -12.86
N THR A 123 1.17 -7.26 -12.01
CA THR A 123 0.04 -8.14 -12.34
C THR A 123 -1.11 -7.84 -11.37
N ILE A 124 -2.31 -8.30 -11.69
CA ILE A 124 -3.46 -8.17 -10.79
C ILE A 124 -3.14 -8.83 -9.44
N LYS A 125 -2.69 -10.09 -9.44
CA LYS A 125 -2.38 -10.84 -8.21
C LYS A 125 -1.31 -10.15 -7.36
N ASP A 126 -0.21 -9.70 -7.98
CA ASP A 126 0.86 -8.99 -7.27
C ASP A 126 0.40 -7.66 -6.66
N THR A 127 -0.63 -7.05 -7.24
CA THR A 127 -1.19 -5.79 -6.76
C THR A 127 -2.20 -6.05 -5.64
N SER A 128 -3.13 -7.00 -5.81
CA SER A 128 -4.22 -7.25 -4.86
C SER A 128 -3.79 -8.02 -3.61
N SER A 129 -2.86 -8.98 -3.73
CA SER A 129 -2.43 -9.81 -2.59
C SER A 129 -1.91 -8.99 -1.40
N PRO A 130 -0.94 -8.05 -1.55
CA PRO A 130 -0.48 -7.25 -0.41
C PRO A 130 -1.55 -6.32 0.15
N ILE A 131 -2.42 -5.77 -0.72
CA ILE A 131 -3.52 -4.88 -0.31
C ILE A 131 -4.54 -5.63 0.54
N ASN A 132 -4.95 -6.81 0.07
CA ASN A 132 -5.90 -7.65 0.79
C ASN A 132 -5.31 -8.18 2.09
N LEU A 133 -4.03 -8.57 2.11
CA LEU A 133 -3.37 -8.97 3.35
C LEU A 133 -3.44 -7.85 4.40
N ILE A 134 -3.07 -6.62 4.03
CA ILE A 134 -3.15 -5.46 4.94
C ILE A 134 -4.57 -5.27 5.46
N CYS A 135 -5.57 -5.32 4.57
CA CYS A 135 -6.94 -5.04 4.94
C CYS A 135 -7.57 -6.15 5.79
N GLU A 136 -7.24 -7.41 5.53
CA GLU A 136 -7.68 -8.54 6.34
C GLU A 136 -7.04 -8.50 7.72
N THR A 137 -5.74 -8.22 7.81
CA THR A 137 -5.03 -8.14 9.09
C THR A 137 -5.50 -6.98 9.96
N LEU A 138 -5.76 -5.80 9.39
CA LEU A 138 -6.06 -4.59 10.17
C LEU A 138 -7.54 -4.33 10.39
N TRP A 139 -8.39 -4.75 9.44
CA TRP A 139 -9.81 -4.37 9.43
C TRP A 139 -10.74 -5.54 9.10
N SER A 140 -10.22 -6.78 9.03
CA SER A 140 -11.00 -8.01 8.81
C SER A 140 -11.86 -7.98 7.54
N PHE A 141 -11.42 -7.31 6.48
CA PHE A 141 -12.11 -7.33 5.18
C PHE A 141 -11.15 -7.36 3.98
N ARG A 142 -11.62 -7.85 2.84
CA ARG A 142 -10.88 -7.78 1.55
C ARG A 142 -11.18 -6.50 0.81
N TYR A 143 -10.13 -5.80 0.40
CA TYR A 143 -10.27 -4.58 -0.41
C TYR A 143 -10.76 -4.90 -1.82
N PHE A 144 -10.13 -5.87 -2.49
CA PHE A 144 -10.51 -6.37 -3.80
C PHE A 144 -11.01 -7.82 -3.72
N SER A 145 -12.04 -8.17 -4.49
CA SER A 145 -12.63 -9.51 -4.52
C SER A 145 -11.69 -10.56 -5.13
N ASN A 146 -11.91 -11.84 -4.77
CA ASN A 146 -11.19 -12.99 -5.30
C ASN A 146 -11.68 -13.44 -6.68
N THR A 147 -12.84 -12.94 -7.12
CA THR A 147 -13.47 -13.31 -8.40
C THR A 147 -12.72 -12.79 -9.62
N ILE A 148 -11.59 -12.13 -9.40
CA ILE A 148 -10.67 -11.75 -10.47
C ILE A 148 -10.04 -13.03 -11.04
N LYS A 149 -10.68 -13.58 -12.07
CA LYS A 149 -10.07 -14.57 -12.95
C LYS A 149 -8.99 -13.85 -13.78
N ASN A 150 -7.79 -14.41 -13.79
CA ASN A 150 -6.69 -13.98 -14.69
C ASN A 150 -7.11 -14.13 -16.15
#